data_AF-N6ZVK6-F1
#
_entry.id   AF-N6ZVK6-F1
#
_cell.length_a   1.000
_cell.length_b   1.000
_cell.length_c   1.000
_cell.angle_alpha   90.00
_cell.angle_beta   90.00
_cell.angle_gamma   90.00
#
_symmetry.space_group_name_H-M   'P 1'
#
loop_
_entity.id
_entity.type
_entity.pdbx_description
1 polymer ?
#
loop_
_entity_poly.entity_id
_entity_poly.type
_entity_poly.pdbx_seq_one_letter_code
_entity_poly.pdbx_strand_id
1 'polypeptide(L)'
;MPFPLSASRPRWEIFCQVVDNFGDIGVCWRLAADLARRGCGSVRLWVDDWAALRRICPGANAVDEALGGSLQGVELRHWTSAFVPLVPGEIVVEAFACELPPAQLEAMAALRPAPVWINLEYLSAEAWVAGCHGMASPHPRLPLVKRFFFPGFDAGGGGLLREADLLARRDAWRVRPEGRAAWLAARGIDGGPDA
;
A
#
# COMPACT_ATOMS: atom_id res chain seq x y z
N MET A 1 -7.85 0.07 23.43
CA MET A 1 -7.21 1.38 23.71
C MET A 1 -6.99 2.05 22.38
N PRO A 2 -7.40 3.31 22.16
CA PRO A 2 -7.04 4.03 20.95
C PRO A 2 -5.52 4.22 21.02
N PHE A 3 -4.79 3.72 20.02
CA PHE A 3 -3.40 4.09 19.86
C PHE A 3 -3.36 5.63 19.73
N PRO A 4 -2.56 6.35 20.54
CA PRO A 4 -2.34 7.75 20.26
C PRO A 4 -1.80 7.83 18.83
N LEU A 5 -2.33 8.76 18.03
CA LEU A 5 -1.76 9.13 16.73
C LEU A 5 -0.31 9.55 17.00
N SER A 6 0.60 8.59 16.88
CA SER A 6 1.97 8.79 17.32
C SER A 6 2.64 9.71 16.32
N ALA A 7 3.10 10.86 16.80
CA ALA A 7 4.00 11.75 16.06
C ALA A 7 5.38 11.08 15.79
N SER A 8 5.57 9.82 16.18
CA SER A 8 6.78 9.06 15.89
C SER A 8 6.91 8.77 14.38
N ARG A 9 8.14 8.90 13.90
CA ARG A 9 8.55 8.48 12.57
C ARG A 9 8.14 7.02 12.29
N PRO A 10 7.34 6.72 11.26
CA PRO A 10 7.02 5.35 10.90
C PRO A 10 8.19 4.69 10.17
N ARG A 11 8.23 3.35 10.16
CA ARG A 11 9.20 2.65 9.31
C ARG A 11 8.82 2.77 7.83
N TRP A 12 7.54 2.58 7.52
CA TRP A 12 6.99 2.66 6.16
C TRP A 12 6.01 3.82 6.06
N GLU A 13 6.18 4.65 5.05
CA GLU A 13 5.26 5.70 4.68
C GLU A 13 4.89 5.57 3.21
N ILE A 14 3.62 5.29 2.92
CA ILE A 14 3.13 4.99 1.59
C ILE A 14 2.19 6.11 1.16
N PHE A 15 2.41 6.65 -0.03
CA PHE A 15 1.57 7.67 -0.65
C PHE A 15 0.79 7.04 -1.80
N CYS A 16 -0.53 7.12 -1.73
CA CYS A 16 -1.44 6.63 -2.74
C CYS A 16 -2.30 7.79 -3.23
N GLN A 17 -2.08 8.18 -4.49
CA GLN A 17 -3.00 9.04 -5.23
C GLN A 17 -3.86 8.14 -6.10
N VAL A 18 -5.18 8.19 -5.93
CA VAL A 18 -6.09 7.30 -6.64
C VAL A 18 -6.37 7.85 -8.02
N VAL A 19 -5.83 7.19 -9.04
CA VAL A 19 -6.10 7.52 -10.45
C VAL A 19 -6.87 6.38 -11.12
N ASP A 20 -6.47 5.13 -10.89
CA ASP A 20 -7.16 3.93 -11.38
C ASP A 20 -8.16 3.37 -10.35
N ASN A 21 -9.25 4.10 -10.13
CA ASN A 21 -10.42 3.69 -9.34
C ASN A 21 -10.08 2.97 -8.02
N PHE A 22 -10.17 1.64 -7.99
CA PHE A 22 -9.90 0.81 -6.82
C PHE A 22 -8.58 0.04 -6.91
N GLY A 23 -7.90 0.07 -8.07
CA GLY A 23 -6.66 -0.63 -8.32
C GLY A 23 -5.54 -0.11 -7.44
N ASP A 24 -5.26 1.20 -7.55
CA ASP A 24 -4.17 1.86 -6.84
C ASP A 24 -4.32 1.70 -5.33
N ILE A 25 -5.46 2.14 -4.81
CA ILE A 25 -5.74 2.05 -3.38
C ILE A 25 -5.84 0.60 -2.89
N GLY A 26 -6.31 -0.32 -3.73
CA GLY A 26 -6.35 -1.75 -3.42
C GLY A 26 -4.96 -2.34 -3.23
N VAL A 27 -4.01 -2.01 -4.11
CA VAL A 27 -2.62 -2.45 -4.02
C VAL A 27 -1.92 -1.80 -2.83
N CYS A 28 -2.05 -0.47 -2.67
CA CYS A 28 -1.44 0.27 -1.57
C CYS A 28 -1.95 -0.20 -0.20
N TRP A 29 -3.27 -0.41 -0.06
CA TRP A 29 -3.86 -0.95 1.17
C TRP A 29 -3.37 -2.38 1.45
N ARG A 30 -3.36 -3.26 0.44
CA ARG A 30 -2.88 -4.64 0.60
C ARG A 30 -1.42 -4.67 1.05
N LEU A 31 -0.56 -3.87 0.43
CA LEU A 31 0.85 -3.73 0.81
C LEU A 31 0.98 -3.24 2.26
N ALA A 32 0.29 -2.15 2.61
CA ALA A 32 0.34 -1.55 3.94
C ALA A 32 -0.11 -2.53 5.04
N ALA A 33 -1.26 -3.19 4.82
CA ALA A 33 -1.82 -4.14 5.77
C ALA A 33 -0.94 -5.39 5.93
N ASP A 34 -0.35 -5.91 4.84
CA ASP A 34 0.54 -7.07 4.93
C ASP A 34 1.88 -6.73 5.63
N LEU A 35 2.44 -5.53 5.39
CA LEU A 35 3.62 -5.03 6.12
C LEU A 35 3.34 -4.93 7.63
N ALA A 36 2.20 -4.34 8.01
CA ALA A 36 1.79 -4.22 9.41
C ALA A 36 1.59 -5.60 10.05
N ARG A 37 0.89 -6.51 9.36
CA ARG A 37 0.61 -7.88 9.83
C ARG A 37 1.87 -8.71 10.02
N ARG A 38 2.89 -8.53 9.18
CA ARG A 38 4.19 -9.21 9.30
C ARG A 38 5.08 -8.64 10.40
N GLY A 39 4.68 -7.55 11.06
CA GLY A 39 5.51 -6.87 12.05
C GLY A 39 6.72 -6.19 11.42
N CYS A 40 6.64 -5.75 10.15
CA CYS A 40 7.74 -5.09 9.45
C CYS A 40 7.98 -3.64 9.90
N GLY A 41 7.51 -3.26 11.09
CA GLY A 41 7.53 -1.89 11.63
C GLY A 41 6.19 -1.17 11.48
N SER A 42 6.12 0.05 12.00
CA SER A 42 4.95 0.91 11.86
C SER A 42 4.76 1.36 10.41
N VAL A 43 3.50 1.42 9.98
CA VAL A 43 3.11 1.76 8.61
C VAL A 43 2.14 2.93 8.64
N ARG A 44 2.44 3.98 7.89
CA ARG A 44 1.54 5.09 7.60
C ARG A 44 1.17 5.08 6.12
N LEU A 45 -0.12 5.18 5.82
CA LEU A 45 -0.67 5.25 4.47
C LEU A 45 -1.43 6.56 4.30
N TRP A 46 -0.95 7.38 3.37
CA TRP A 46 -1.59 8.59 2.89
C TRP A 46 -2.48 8.26 1.69
N VAL A 47 -3.75 8.64 1.76
CA VAL A 47 -4.75 8.38 0.73
C VAL A 47 -5.47 9.69 0.39
N ASP A 48 -5.58 10.04 -0.87
CA ASP A 48 -6.31 11.22 -1.34
C ASP A 48 -7.83 10.98 -1.47
N ASP A 49 -8.24 9.84 -2.02
CA ASP A 49 -9.63 9.41 -2.16
C ASP A 49 -10.02 8.37 -1.08
N TRP A 50 -10.60 8.88 0.02
CA TRP A 50 -11.11 8.05 1.10
C TRP A 50 -12.39 7.28 0.74
N ALA A 51 -13.18 7.77 -0.22
CA ALA A 51 -14.38 7.05 -0.64
C ALA A 51 -14.01 5.75 -1.36
N ALA A 52 -12.97 5.78 -2.20
CA ALA A 52 -12.40 4.59 -2.82
C ALA A 52 -11.90 3.58 -1.78
N LEU A 53 -11.16 4.04 -0.76
CA LEU A 53 -10.72 3.19 0.36
C LEU A 53 -11.89 2.56 1.11
N ARG A 54 -12.90 3.36 1.51
CA ARG A 54 -14.10 2.88 2.24
C ARG A 54 -14.87 1.82 1.46
N ARG A 55 -14.86 1.88 0.13
CA ARG A 55 -15.55 0.92 -0.73
C ARG A 55 -14.91 -0.48 -0.70
N ILE A 56 -13.58 -0.55 -0.60
CA ILE A 56 -12.82 -1.81 -0.56
C ILE A 56 -12.51 -2.28 0.85
N CYS A 57 -12.48 -1.36 1.82
CA CYS A 57 -12.22 -1.63 3.22
C CYS A 57 -13.28 -0.95 4.10
N PRO A 58 -14.46 -1.58 4.30
CA PRO A 58 -15.55 -0.97 5.07
C PRO A 58 -15.20 -0.58 6.51
N GLY A 59 -14.15 -1.16 7.09
CA GLY A 59 -13.63 -0.75 8.39
C GLY A 59 -13.12 0.70 8.43
N ALA A 60 -12.74 1.28 7.29
CA ALA A 60 -12.36 2.69 7.18
C ALA A 60 -13.52 3.65 7.44
N ASN A 61 -14.78 3.20 7.44
CA ASN A 61 -15.92 4.02 7.85
C ASN A 61 -15.89 4.40 9.33
N ALA A 62 -15.19 3.62 10.17
CA ALA A 62 -15.00 3.92 11.59
C ALA A 62 -13.80 4.84 11.86
N VAL A 63 -13.08 5.26 10.81
CA VAL A 63 -11.91 6.14 10.90
C VAL A 63 -12.33 7.53 10.44
N ASP A 64 -12.01 8.54 11.27
CA ASP A 64 -12.19 9.94 10.93
C ASP A 64 -11.23 10.32 9.79
N GLU A 65 -11.76 10.87 8.71
CA GLU A 65 -10.98 11.23 7.52
C GLU A 65 -10.10 12.46 7.77
N ALA A 66 -10.62 13.47 8.46
CA ALA A 66 -9.91 14.71 8.72
C ALA A 66 -8.75 14.50 9.73
N LEU A 67 -8.98 13.66 10.74
CA LEU A 67 -7.99 13.39 11.79
C LEU A 67 -7.08 12.19 11.46
N GLY A 68 -7.57 11.25 10.65
CA GLY A 68 -6.95 9.94 10.47
C GLY A 68 -7.16 9.01 11.66
N GLY A 69 -6.53 7.84 11.62
CA GLY A 69 -6.63 6.85 12.68
C GLY A 69 -5.92 5.55 12.35
N SER A 70 -6.01 4.55 13.23
CA SER A 70 -5.40 3.24 12.99
C SER A 70 -6.44 2.20 12.58
N LEU A 71 -6.14 1.45 11.52
CA LEU A 71 -6.93 0.31 11.07
C LEU A 71 -5.98 -0.83 10.71
N GLN A 72 -6.20 -2.02 11.30
CA GLN A 72 -5.37 -3.21 11.07
C GLN A 72 -3.85 -2.98 11.25
N GLY A 73 -3.47 -2.08 12.18
CA GLY A 73 -2.08 -1.72 12.45
C GLY A 73 -1.47 -0.71 11.46
N VAL A 74 -2.26 -0.20 10.52
CA VAL A 74 -1.87 0.88 9.59
C VAL A 74 -2.41 2.21 10.11
N GLU A 75 -1.56 3.23 10.18
CA GLU A 75 -1.96 4.62 10.40
C GLU A 75 -2.47 5.21 9.08
N LEU A 76 -3.77 5.48 8.99
CA LEU A 76 -4.41 6.11 7.84
C LEU A 76 -4.40 7.63 7.99
N ARG A 77 -3.99 8.34 6.94
CA ARG A 77 -3.99 9.80 6.85
C ARG A 77 -4.62 10.27 5.53
N HIS A 78 -5.29 11.42 5.59
CA HIS A 78 -5.84 12.05 4.39
C HIS A 78 -4.78 12.91 3.70
N TRP A 79 -4.57 12.61 2.42
CA TRP A 79 -3.67 13.38 1.56
C TRP A 79 -4.46 14.46 0.84
N THR A 80 -4.23 15.71 1.21
CA THR A 80 -4.87 16.88 0.58
C THR A 80 -3.84 17.82 -0.01
N SER A 81 -4.29 18.80 -0.81
CA SER A 81 -3.43 19.86 -1.36
C SER A 81 -2.84 20.77 -0.27
N ALA A 82 -3.52 20.94 0.87
CA ALA A 82 -3.02 21.62 2.06
C ALA A 82 -2.10 20.72 2.89
N PHE A 83 -1.16 20.04 2.22
CA PHE A 83 -0.32 19.02 2.82
C PHE A 83 0.68 19.62 3.81
N VAL A 84 0.64 19.13 5.05
CA VAL A 84 1.64 19.42 6.08
C VAL A 84 2.41 18.13 6.36
N PRO A 85 3.71 18.05 6.03
CA PRO A 85 4.48 16.83 6.27
C PRO A 85 4.54 16.53 7.77
N LEU A 86 4.25 15.28 8.12
CA LEU A 86 4.73 14.70 9.37
C LEU A 86 6.21 14.30 9.20
N VAL A 87 6.87 13.86 10.27
CA VAL A 87 8.24 13.34 10.16
C VAL A 87 8.25 12.18 9.15
N PRO A 88 8.98 12.30 8.01
CA PRO A 88 8.96 11.29 6.96
C PRO A 88 9.41 9.92 7.45
N GLY A 89 8.83 8.85 6.90
CA GLY A 89 9.19 7.48 7.24
C GLY A 89 10.68 7.14 7.03
N GLU A 90 11.11 5.98 7.50
CA GLU A 90 12.44 5.44 7.14
C GLU A 90 12.48 5.02 5.67
N ILE A 91 11.36 4.47 5.18
CA ILE A 91 11.12 4.08 3.80
C ILE A 91 9.86 4.80 3.33
N VAL A 92 10.02 5.60 2.27
CA VAL A 92 8.92 6.33 1.62
C VAL A 92 8.62 5.66 0.28
N VAL A 93 7.38 5.22 0.11
CA VAL A 93 6.87 4.61 -1.11
C VAL A 93 5.95 5.61 -1.81
N GLU A 94 6.38 6.08 -2.96
CA GLU A 94 5.58 6.80 -3.95
C GLU A 94 4.91 5.75 -4.84
N ALA A 95 3.58 5.62 -4.78
CA ALA A 95 2.87 4.61 -5.56
C ALA A 95 2.39 5.17 -6.91
N PHE A 96 2.65 4.43 -7.97
CA PHE A 96 2.18 4.67 -9.34
C PHE A 96 2.55 6.04 -9.88
N ALA A 97 3.77 6.50 -9.53
CA ALA A 97 4.30 7.82 -9.89
C ALA A 97 3.41 8.99 -9.45
N CYS A 98 2.68 8.85 -8.33
CA CYS A 98 2.02 9.99 -7.70
C CYS A 98 3.06 11.05 -7.33
N GLU A 99 2.75 12.34 -7.54
CA GLU A 99 3.73 13.38 -7.22
C GLU A 99 3.74 13.68 -5.72
N LEU A 100 4.82 13.29 -5.03
CA LEU A 100 4.99 13.64 -3.62
C LEU A 100 4.99 15.17 -3.44
N PRO A 101 4.33 15.71 -2.39
CA PRO A 101 4.31 17.15 -2.15
C PRO A 101 5.73 17.70 -1.98
N PRO A 102 6.07 18.89 -2.52
CA PRO A 102 7.40 19.48 -2.35
C PRO A 102 7.83 19.58 -0.88
N ALA A 103 6.90 19.91 0.02
CA ALA A 103 7.17 19.95 1.45
C ALA A 103 7.61 18.60 2.04
N GLN A 104 7.07 17.48 1.52
CA GLN A 104 7.50 16.14 1.90
C GLN A 104 8.93 15.87 1.41
N LEU A 105 9.24 16.21 0.16
CA LEU A 105 10.57 16.01 -0.42
C LEU A 105 11.64 16.81 0.33
N GLU A 106 11.37 18.08 0.65
CA GLU A 106 12.26 18.90 1.47
C GLU A 106 12.45 18.32 2.87
N ALA A 107 11.37 17.84 3.51
CA ALA A 107 11.44 17.18 4.81
C ALA A 107 12.27 15.89 4.75
N MET A 108 12.13 15.09 3.70
CA MET A 108 12.96 13.90 3.48
C MET A 108 14.44 14.26 3.30
N ALA A 109 14.75 15.30 2.52
CA ALA A 109 16.11 15.76 2.24
C ALA A 109 16.83 16.35 3.46
N ALA A 110 16.07 16.86 4.44
CA ALA A 110 16.59 17.39 5.70
C ALA A 110 17.05 16.30 6.69
N LEU A 111 16.60 15.05 6.53
CA LEU A 111 16.93 13.96 7.46
C LEU A 111 18.32 13.37 7.21
N ARG A 112 18.94 12.85 8.28
CA ARG A 112 20.22 12.10 8.24
C ARG A 112 20.09 10.83 9.08
N PRO A 113 20.16 9.62 8.48
CA PRO A 113 20.16 9.37 7.04
C PRO A 113 18.83 9.80 6.38
N ALA A 114 18.90 10.16 5.10
CA ALA A 114 17.70 10.40 4.29
C ALA A 114 16.89 9.10 4.14
N PRO A 115 15.55 9.17 4.01
CA PRO A 115 14.73 7.97 3.79
C PRO A 115 15.10 7.23 2.51
N VAL A 116 14.87 5.92 2.49
CA VAL A 116 14.85 5.16 1.25
C VAL A 116 13.61 5.57 0.46
N TRP A 117 13.79 6.09 -0.76
CA TRP A 117 12.67 6.51 -1.62
C TRP A 117 12.44 5.50 -2.74
N ILE A 118 11.29 4.87 -2.73
CA ILE A 118 10.86 3.86 -3.70
C ILE A 118 9.72 4.41 -4.54
N ASN A 119 9.82 4.26 -5.86
CA ASN A 119 8.68 4.41 -6.77
C ASN A 119 8.10 3.02 -7.06
N LEU A 120 6.91 2.72 -6.53
CA LEU A 120 6.20 1.48 -6.82
C LEU A 120 5.46 1.65 -8.14
N GLU A 121 5.85 0.88 -9.15
CA GLU A 121 5.26 0.93 -10.49
C GLU A 121 4.09 -0.05 -10.63
N TYR A 122 3.33 0.11 -11.72
CA TYR A 122 2.34 -0.90 -12.10
C TYR A 122 3.00 -2.24 -12.44
N LEU A 123 2.26 -3.31 -12.19
CA LEU A 123 2.63 -4.66 -12.59
C LEU A 123 2.67 -4.76 -14.12
N SER A 124 3.77 -5.28 -14.67
CA SER A 124 3.84 -5.68 -16.07
C SER A 124 4.50 -7.05 -16.22
N ALA A 125 4.11 -7.77 -17.27
CA ALA A 125 4.70 -9.04 -17.68
C ALA A 125 5.72 -8.85 -18.82
N GLU A 126 5.96 -7.62 -19.25
CA GLU A 126 6.91 -7.32 -20.32
C GLU A 126 8.35 -7.52 -19.83
N ALA A 127 9.18 -8.18 -20.63
CA ALA A 127 10.53 -8.55 -20.23
C ALA A 127 11.45 -7.36 -19.89
N TRP A 128 11.13 -6.15 -20.37
CA TRP A 128 11.96 -4.97 -20.12
C TRP A 128 11.92 -4.49 -18.66
N VAL A 129 10.87 -4.83 -17.89
CA VAL A 129 10.74 -4.35 -16.50
C VAL A 129 11.89 -4.81 -15.61
N ALA A 130 12.43 -6.00 -15.85
CA ALA A 130 13.59 -6.53 -15.14
C ALA A 130 14.84 -5.66 -15.31
N GLY A 131 15.00 -4.99 -16.47
CA GLY A 131 16.09 -4.06 -16.72
C GLY A 131 15.92 -2.71 -16.02
N CYS A 132 14.70 -2.36 -15.60
CA CYS A 132 14.38 -1.10 -14.93
C CYS A 132 14.18 -1.27 -13.41
N HIS A 133 13.92 -2.48 -12.94
CA HIS A 133 13.76 -2.78 -11.52
C HIS A 133 15.05 -2.46 -10.73
N GLY A 134 14.91 -1.70 -9.64
CA GLY A 134 16.01 -1.26 -8.79
C GLY A 134 16.81 -0.06 -9.32
N MET A 135 16.50 0.42 -10.53
CA MET A 135 17.21 1.54 -11.17
C MET A 135 17.10 2.81 -10.31
N ALA A 136 18.23 3.50 -10.14
CA ALA A 136 18.32 4.75 -9.41
C ALA A 136 18.03 5.95 -10.32
N SER A 137 17.25 6.90 -9.81
CA SER A 137 16.96 8.19 -10.43
C SER A 137 17.26 9.29 -9.41
N PRO A 138 18.45 9.92 -9.48
CA PRO A 138 18.80 11.04 -8.62
C PRO A 138 17.82 12.20 -8.82
N HIS A 139 17.35 12.78 -7.72
CA HIS A 139 16.51 13.96 -7.78
C HIS A 139 17.32 15.15 -8.32
N PRO A 140 16.75 16.00 -9.21
CA PRO A 140 17.52 17.02 -9.93
C PRO A 140 18.14 18.12 -9.06
N ARG A 141 17.61 18.33 -7.84
CA ARG A 141 18.04 19.41 -6.93
C ARG A 141 18.38 18.93 -5.52
N LEU A 142 17.47 18.19 -4.90
CA LEU A 142 17.64 17.62 -3.56
C LEU A 142 18.58 16.41 -3.54
N PRO A 143 19.31 16.16 -2.42
CA PRO A 143 20.18 15.00 -2.23
C PRO A 143 19.38 13.72 -1.94
N LEU A 144 18.41 13.42 -2.80
CA LEU A 144 17.54 12.24 -2.72
C LEU A 144 17.74 11.39 -3.97
N VAL A 145 17.59 10.08 -3.82
CA VAL A 145 17.65 9.13 -4.94
C VAL A 145 16.37 8.30 -4.90
N LYS A 146 15.53 8.46 -5.93
CA LYS A 146 14.35 7.62 -6.15
C LYS A 146 14.82 6.28 -6.74
N ARG A 147 14.28 5.16 -6.27
CA ARG A 147 14.54 3.83 -6.85
C ARG A 147 13.26 3.25 -7.41
N PHE A 148 13.28 2.84 -8.66
CA PHE A 148 12.13 2.21 -9.29
C PHE A 148 11.95 0.78 -8.80
N PHE A 149 10.73 0.42 -8.44
CA PHE A 149 10.32 -0.92 -8.04
C PHE A 149 9.19 -1.37 -8.96
N PHE A 150 9.55 -2.17 -9.97
CA PHE A 150 8.60 -2.78 -10.89
C PHE A 150 8.16 -4.16 -10.37
N PRO A 151 6.89 -4.36 -9.98
CA PRO A 151 6.34 -5.69 -9.80
C PRO A 151 6.40 -6.47 -11.12
N GLY A 152 6.65 -7.78 -11.03
CA GLY A 152 6.85 -8.61 -12.22
C GLY A 152 6.70 -10.09 -11.92
N PHE A 153 6.54 -10.89 -12.98
CA PHE A 153 6.36 -12.35 -12.88
C PHE A 153 7.68 -13.12 -12.94
N ASP A 154 8.73 -12.51 -13.48
CA ASP A 154 10.06 -13.10 -13.56
C ASP A 154 10.89 -12.80 -12.31
N ALA A 155 12.05 -13.44 -12.21
CA ALA A 155 12.97 -13.26 -11.09
C ALA A 155 13.70 -11.90 -11.09
N GLY A 156 13.65 -11.15 -12.19
CA GLY A 156 14.29 -9.84 -12.33
C GLY A 156 13.42 -8.69 -11.85
N GLY A 157 12.09 -8.89 -11.75
CA GLY A 157 11.16 -7.95 -11.16
C GLY A 157 11.07 -8.04 -9.63
N GLY A 158 10.22 -7.17 -9.07
CA GLY A 158 9.94 -7.06 -7.64
C GLY A 158 8.97 -8.12 -7.10
N GLY A 159 8.61 -9.11 -7.92
CA GLY A 159 7.65 -10.15 -7.58
C GLY A 159 6.20 -9.65 -7.49
N LEU A 160 5.38 -10.40 -6.76
CA LEU A 160 3.94 -10.18 -6.61
C LEU A 160 3.56 -10.11 -5.13
N LEU A 161 2.59 -9.24 -4.80
CA LEU A 161 1.98 -9.23 -3.47
C LEU A 161 1.29 -10.58 -3.19
N ARG A 162 1.72 -11.24 -2.12
CA ARG A 162 1.14 -12.50 -1.65
C ARG A 162 1.33 -12.63 -0.15
N GLU A 163 0.22 -12.63 0.60
CA GLU A 163 0.25 -12.85 2.04
C GLU A 163 0.82 -14.25 2.35
N ALA A 164 1.63 -14.34 3.41
CA ALA A 164 2.39 -15.54 3.75
C ALA A 164 1.56 -16.85 3.79
N ASP A 165 0.32 -16.75 4.29
CA ASP A 165 -0.61 -17.87 4.49
C ASP A 165 -1.70 -17.96 3.42
N LEU A 166 -1.67 -17.11 2.37
CA LEU A 166 -2.74 -17.02 1.37
C LEU A 166 -3.06 -18.37 0.72
N LEU A 167 -2.04 -19.06 0.21
CA LEU A 167 -2.22 -20.32 -0.51
C LEU A 167 -2.72 -21.43 0.41
N ALA A 168 -2.16 -21.53 1.62
CA ALA A 168 -2.60 -22.49 2.62
C ALA A 168 -4.07 -22.27 3.03
N ARG A 169 -4.48 -21.01 3.26
CA ARG A 169 -5.88 -20.67 3.56
C ARG A 169 -6.82 -20.96 2.39
N ARG A 170 -6.40 -20.64 1.17
CA ARG A 170 -7.16 -20.95 -0.06
C ARG A 170 -7.37 -22.45 -0.20
N ASP A 171 -6.31 -23.24 -0.08
CA ASP A 171 -6.37 -24.69 -0.30
C ASP A 171 -7.20 -25.37 0.78
N ALA A 172 -7.04 -24.96 2.05
CA ALA A 172 -7.89 -25.40 3.14
C ALA A 172 -9.36 -25.00 2.97
N TRP A 173 -9.67 -23.86 2.33
CA TRP A 173 -11.04 -23.44 2.04
C TRP A 173 -11.66 -24.25 0.90
N ARG A 174 -10.91 -24.55 -0.16
CA ARG A 174 -11.39 -25.29 -1.34
C ARG A 174 -11.84 -26.71 -1.05
N VAL A 175 -11.22 -27.38 -0.08
CA VAL A 175 -11.56 -28.77 0.29
C VAL A 175 -12.71 -28.88 1.30
N ARG A 176 -13.25 -27.76 1.80
CA ARG A 176 -14.40 -27.79 2.71
C ARG A 176 -15.66 -28.17 1.93
N PRO A 177 -16.34 -29.27 2.27
CA PRO A 177 -17.56 -29.71 1.59
C PRO A 177 -18.65 -28.62 1.60
N GLU A 178 -18.69 -27.87 2.70
CA GLU A 178 -19.72 -26.86 3.00
C GLU A 178 -19.24 -25.44 2.63
N GLY A 179 -17.94 -25.29 2.33
CA GLY A 179 -17.28 -23.99 2.31
C GLY A 179 -17.68 -23.12 1.13
N ARG A 180 -17.69 -23.67 -0.08
CA ARG A 180 -18.00 -22.91 -1.29
C ARG A 180 -19.50 -22.71 -1.47
N ALA A 181 -20.28 -23.78 -1.40
CA ALA A 181 -21.73 -23.73 -1.58
C ALA A 181 -22.40 -22.84 -0.52
N ALA A 182 -22.06 -22.98 0.77
CA ALA A 182 -22.64 -22.13 1.81
C ALA A 182 -22.18 -20.67 1.68
N TRP A 183 -20.94 -20.40 1.25
CA TRP A 183 -20.45 -19.04 1.04
C TRP A 183 -21.15 -18.32 -0.10
N LEU A 184 -21.45 -19.05 -1.19
CA LEU A 184 -22.25 -18.56 -2.33
C LEU A 184 -23.71 -18.35 -1.94
N ALA A 185 -24.33 -19.33 -1.26
CA ALA A 185 -25.71 -19.25 -0.80
C ALA A 185 -25.93 -18.08 0.17
N ALA A 186 -24.97 -17.81 1.08
CA ALA A 186 -25.00 -16.64 1.96
C ALA A 186 -24.95 -15.29 1.22
N ARG A 187 -24.65 -15.30 -0.08
CA ARG A 187 -24.67 -14.13 -0.99
C ARG A 187 -25.80 -14.20 -2.02
N GLY A 188 -26.72 -15.15 -1.88
CA GLY A 188 -27.82 -15.35 -2.82
C GLY A 188 -27.38 -15.87 -4.18
N ILE A 189 -26.25 -16.59 -4.25
CA ILE A 189 -25.74 -17.19 -5.49
C ILE A 189 -25.97 -18.69 -5.43
N ASP A 190 -26.73 -19.22 -6.39
CA ASP A 190 -26.99 -20.66 -6.49
C ASP A 190 -25.77 -21.40 -7.06
N GLY A 191 -25.33 -22.44 -6.34
CA GLY A 191 -24.24 -23.32 -6.77
C GLY A 191 -24.74 -24.36 -7.77
N GLY A 192 -24.96 -23.94 -9.02
CA GLY A 192 -25.21 -24.87 -10.12
C GLY A 192 -24.02 -25.84 -10.34
N PRO A 193 -24.20 -26.94 -11.09
CA PRO A 193 -23.16 -27.96 -11.29
C PRO A 193 -21.87 -27.45 -11.96
N ASP A 194 -21.92 -26.30 -12.64
CA ASP A 194 -20.77 -25.61 -13.24
C ASP A 194 -20.20 -24.48 -12.37
N ALA A 195 -20.73 -24.28 -11.16
CA ALA A 195 -20.11 -23.45 -10.15
C ALA A 195 -18.98 -24.26 -9.53
#